data_AF-A0AAE1UDZ6-F1
#
_entry.id   AF-A0AAE1UDZ6-F1
#
_cell.length_a   1.000
_cell.length_b   1.000
_cell.length_c   1.000
_cell.angle_alpha   90.00
_cell.angle_beta   90.00
_cell.angle_gamma   90.00
#
_symmetry.space_group_name_H-M   'P 1'
#
loop_
_entity.id
_entity.type
_entity.pdbx_description
1 polymer ?
#
loop_
_entity_poly.entity_id
_entity_poly.type
_entity_poly.pdbx_seq_one_letter_code
_entity_poly.pdbx_strand_id
1 'polypeptide(L)'
;MDNESPQQEALGESSQNEPPQNQNTLDGCNIEAVGEILEEISLPRPICRFYQRNIFRGCRTGRNGKNCNYEHPGVCWRYLNYGPNNAKGCRLGKKCPKFHPRLCKMSVSTGIRREFQQLQTQMHKFARMLQMQMGLSPLQGPMTVPYHNMAHQAQPYMMKVDWFSIKNELGETDWQGEFEGTSVDEKYNTIISTTLKIARKHVPPRKTCYKATIPRERKIIMRKRSKLNSRIKLCKNDHDRRGMQDKVKQLEEQLKEYHRNERARDETSAVKAIQKNYKYFFKYVKKQATVKAAIGPLVATDGEVISDPQQICQTLRSQYEKVFSQPKESHRIDDPEFFFNSTGQPPQLEDIDLQPKDIIEAIECSSADQFKRVLDRFLKSVPDQPKMPHYNIRALSNSIPDQLALMRADGNYITVSSIMDNPSAGLPTPVPSTGDGDEQ
;
A
#
# COMPACT_ATOMS: atom_id res chain seq x y z
N MET A 1 63.39 22.44 61.19
CA MET A 1 62.67 21.18 61.46
C MET A 1 62.24 20.61 60.12
N ASP A 2 63.17 20.24 59.23
CA ASP A 2 64.24 19.23 59.34
C ASP A 2 63.65 17.84 59.60
N ASN A 3 63.55 17.05 58.53
CA ASN A 3 64.15 15.71 58.39
C ASN A 3 63.67 15.13 57.05
N GLU A 4 64.50 15.16 56.01
CA GLU A 4 65.61 14.22 55.73
C GLU A 4 65.13 12.86 55.19
N SER A 5 65.46 12.65 53.91
CA SER A 5 65.74 11.37 53.20
C SER A 5 66.80 10.52 53.96
N PRO A 6 67.40 9.38 53.49
CA PRO A 6 67.48 8.84 52.11
C PRO A 6 67.64 7.29 51.96
N GLN A 7 68.02 6.89 50.73
CA GLN A 7 68.76 5.69 50.25
C GLN A 7 67.93 4.46 49.85
N GLN A 8 67.90 4.02 48.57
CA GLN A 8 68.94 3.58 47.60
C GLN A 8 69.39 2.13 47.79
N GLU A 9 69.20 1.33 46.72
CA GLU A 9 70.04 0.23 46.17
C GLU A 9 69.11 -0.78 45.45
N ALA A 10 69.47 -1.57 44.44
CA ALA A 10 70.35 -1.50 43.27
C ALA A 10 70.27 -2.91 42.63
N LEU A 11 70.22 -2.96 41.29
CA LEU A 11 70.67 -4.05 40.39
C LEU A 11 69.93 -5.39 40.31
N GLY A 12 69.72 -5.84 39.06
CA GLY A 12 69.28 -7.18 38.70
C GLY A 12 68.88 -7.31 37.22
N GLU A 13 69.88 -7.32 36.34
CA GLU A 13 69.73 -7.66 34.91
C GLU A 13 69.45 -9.16 34.69
N SER A 14 68.57 -9.50 33.74
CA SER A 14 68.63 -10.71 32.86
C SER A 14 67.37 -10.71 31.96
N SER A 15 67.50 -10.41 30.67
CA SER A 15 67.86 -11.29 29.55
C SER A 15 66.67 -12.02 28.89
N GLN A 16 66.29 -11.47 27.73
CA GLN A 16 65.99 -12.12 26.44
C GLN A 16 64.98 -13.29 26.37
N ASN A 17 63.88 -13.09 25.64
CA ASN A 17 63.54 -13.84 24.40
C ASN A 17 62.19 -13.36 23.81
N GLU A 18 62.23 -12.63 22.70
CA GLU A 18 61.09 -12.45 21.78
C GLU A 18 61.34 -13.20 20.46
N PRO A 19 60.32 -13.76 19.80
CA PRO A 19 60.48 -14.59 18.61
C PRO A 19 60.61 -13.78 17.29
N PRO A 20 61.16 -14.40 16.23
CA PRO A 20 61.71 -13.68 15.08
C PRO A 20 60.66 -13.14 14.11
N GLN A 21 60.87 -11.90 13.67
CA GLN A 21 60.22 -11.32 12.51
C GLN A 21 60.87 -11.85 11.21
N ASN A 22 60.02 -12.44 10.39
CA ASN A 22 60.32 -13.02 9.09
C ASN A 22 60.65 -11.91 8.07
N GLN A 23 61.92 -11.78 7.69
CA GLN A 23 62.38 -10.91 6.61
C GLN A 23 62.50 -11.74 5.33
N ASN A 24 61.51 -11.62 4.44
CA ASN A 24 61.64 -12.02 3.04
C ASN A 24 62.21 -10.84 2.25
N THR A 25 63.49 -10.94 1.91
CA THR A 25 64.15 -10.14 0.87
C THR A 25 63.66 -10.57 -0.51
N LEU A 26 63.09 -9.65 -1.28
CA LEU A 26 62.92 -9.76 -2.72
C LEU A 26 63.65 -8.59 -3.37
N ASP A 27 64.76 -8.93 -3.98
CA ASP A 27 65.64 -8.06 -4.75
C ASP A 27 64.92 -7.50 -5.99
N GLY A 28 65.18 -6.22 -6.26
CA GLY A 28 65.34 -5.72 -7.63
C GLY A 28 64.07 -5.50 -8.46
N CYS A 29 63.22 -4.54 -8.07
CA CYS A 29 62.39 -3.83 -9.05
C CYS A 29 62.39 -2.32 -8.74
N ASN A 30 62.84 -1.54 -9.71
CA ASN A 30 63.00 -0.09 -9.65
C ASN A 30 61.63 0.60 -9.51
N ILE A 31 61.30 1.05 -8.30
CA ILE A 31 59.97 1.62 -7.94
C ILE A 31 59.69 2.95 -8.68
N GLU A 32 60.72 3.65 -9.16
CA GLU A 32 60.52 4.91 -9.89
C GLU A 32 59.97 4.71 -11.30
N ALA A 33 60.12 3.52 -11.90
CA ALA A 33 59.57 3.21 -13.24
C ALA A 33 58.10 2.77 -13.22
N VAL A 34 57.52 2.49 -12.04
CA VAL A 34 56.09 2.10 -11.90
C VAL A 34 55.20 3.34 -11.74
N GLY A 35 55.79 4.48 -11.37
CA GLY A 35 55.08 5.76 -11.24
C GLY A 35 54.57 6.34 -12.56
N GLU A 36 55.31 6.13 -13.67
CA GLU A 36 54.93 6.67 -14.99
C GLU A 36 53.95 5.76 -15.76
N ILE A 37 53.79 4.48 -15.40
CA ILE A 37 52.86 3.55 -16.09
C ILE A 37 51.44 3.60 -15.46
N LEU A 38 51.28 4.12 -14.25
CA LEU A 38 49.98 4.24 -13.59
C LEU A 38 49.19 5.51 -13.92
N GLU A 39 49.75 6.41 -14.74
CA GLU A 39 49.10 7.69 -15.06
C GLU A 39 48.04 7.63 -16.18
N GLU A 40 47.83 6.48 -16.84
CA GLU A 40 46.90 6.39 -17.98
C GLU A 40 45.68 5.46 -17.79
N ILE A 41 45.43 4.93 -16.58
CA ILE A 41 44.14 4.28 -16.28
C ILE A 41 43.16 5.33 -15.77
N SER A 42 42.67 6.18 -16.70
CA SER A 42 41.59 7.12 -16.45
C SER A 42 40.32 6.35 -16.03
N LEU A 43 40.11 6.22 -14.72
CA LEU A 43 38.90 5.62 -14.19
C LEU A 43 37.68 6.39 -14.73
N PRO A 44 36.66 5.70 -15.27
CA PRO A 44 35.51 6.35 -15.89
C PRO A 44 34.84 7.29 -14.88
N ARG A 45 34.66 8.56 -15.28
CA ARG A 45 34.05 9.57 -14.41
C ARG A 45 32.62 9.13 -14.04
N PRO A 46 32.20 9.28 -12.78
CA PRO A 46 30.85 8.91 -12.40
C PRO A 46 29.81 9.73 -13.18
N ILE A 47 28.72 9.07 -13.62
CA ILE A 47 27.62 9.73 -14.34
C ILE A 47 26.86 10.68 -13.39
N CYS A 48 26.50 11.86 -13.89
CA CYS A 48 25.78 12.88 -13.12
C CYS A 48 24.47 12.36 -12.50
N ARG A 49 24.29 12.48 -11.19
CA ARG A 49 23.08 12.02 -10.47
C ARG A 49 21.78 12.69 -10.96
N PHE A 50 21.86 13.97 -11.35
CA PHE A 50 20.71 14.70 -11.90
C PHE A 50 20.35 14.23 -13.32
N TYR A 51 21.38 13.89 -14.11
CA TYR A 51 21.23 13.30 -15.43
C TYR A 51 20.61 11.91 -15.38
N GLN A 52 21.07 11.05 -14.45
CA GLN A 52 20.52 9.70 -14.26
C GLN A 52 19.03 9.67 -13.93
N ARG A 53 18.55 10.69 -13.20
CA ARG A 53 17.15 10.81 -12.77
C ARG A 53 16.27 11.54 -13.80
N ASN A 54 16.81 11.88 -14.97
CA ASN A 54 16.09 12.64 -16.00
C ASN A 54 15.62 14.04 -15.51
N ILE A 55 16.30 14.61 -14.50
CA ILE A 55 15.97 15.92 -13.92
C ILE A 55 16.84 16.97 -14.61
N PHE A 56 16.52 17.26 -15.87
CA PHE A 56 17.35 18.15 -16.71
C PHE A 56 17.49 19.57 -16.17
N ARG A 57 16.52 20.05 -15.38
CA ARG A 57 16.58 21.37 -14.72
C ARG A 57 17.44 21.37 -13.44
N GLY A 58 17.83 20.19 -12.94
CA GLY A 58 18.63 20.04 -11.72
C GLY A 58 20.14 20.09 -11.95
N CYS A 59 20.61 19.78 -13.17
CA CYS A 59 22.00 19.97 -13.54
C CYS A 59 22.19 21.38 -14.09
N ARG A 60 23.09 22.18 -13.49
CA ARG A 60 23.38 23.56 -13.94
C ARG A 60 23.75 23.67 -15.42
N THR A 61 24.25 22.59 -16.01
CA THR A 61 24.77 22.55 -17.39
C THR A 61 23.82 21.89 -18.40
N GLY A 62 22.61 21.53 -17.97
CA GLY A 62 21.57 20.99 -18.85
C GLY A 62 21.89 19.62 -19.46
N ARG A 63 21.36 19.34 -20.66
CA ARG A 63 21.48 18.02 -21.32
C ARG A 63 22.89 17.71 -21.80
N ASN A 64 23.63 18.73 -22.22
CA ASN A 64 24.90 18.55 -22.91
C ASN A 64 26.07 18.36 -21.95
N GLY A 65 25.89 18.63 -20.65
CA GLY A 65 26.93 18.42 -19.65
C GLY A 65 28.19 19.28 -19.84
N LYS A 66 28.18 20.26 -20.76
CA LYS A 66 29.30 21.19 -20.98
C LYS A 66 29.56 21.91 -19.66
N ASN A 67 30.70 21.61 -19.02
CA ASN A 67 31.12 22.07 -17.67
C ASN A 67 30.51 21.31 -16.47
N CYS A 68 29.97 20.12 -16.66
CA CYS A 68 29.64 19.24 -15.53
C CYS A 68 30.91 18.49 -15.09
N ASN A 69 31.16 18.43 -13.77
CA ASN A 69 32.24 17.60 -13.21
C ASN A 69 31.98 16.09 -13.36
N TYR A 70 30.80 15.71 -13.86
CA TYR A 70 30.31 14.35 -14.00
C TYR A 70 29.97 14.05 -15.46
N GLU A 71 30.04 12.77 -15.86
CA GLU A 71 29.82 12.38 -17.25
C GLU A 71 28.33 12.40 -17.64
N HIS A 72 28.06 12.81 -18.88
CA HIS A 72 26.74 12.88 -19.51
C HIS A 72 26.73 12.02 -20.80
N PRO A 73 26.73 10.68 -20.69
CA PRO A 73 26.76 9.80 -21.84
C PRO A 73 25.51 9.94 -22.72
N GLY A 74 25.67 9.83 -24.04
CA GLY A 74 24.58 9.95 -25.00
C GLY A 74 23.45 8.94 -24.74
N VAL A 75 22.20 9.41 -24.75
CA VAL A 75 21.02 8.56 -24.49
C VAL A 75 20.75 7.60 -25.64
N CYS A 76 20.40 6.35 -25.34
CA CYS A 76 19.97 5.38 -26.34
C CYS A 76 18.56 5.75 -26.88
N TRP A 77 18.51 6.29 -28.09
CA TRP A 77 17.25 6.67 -28.72
C TRP A 77 16.30 5.48 -28.95
N ARG A 78 16.84 4.29 -29.26
CA ARG A 78 16.05 3.06 -29.41
C ARG A 78 15.36 2.67 -28.10
N TYR A 79 16.08 2.73 -26.97
CA TYR A 79 15.50 2.47 -25.65
C TYR A 79 14.49 3.54 -25.23
N LEU A 80 14.79 4.82 -25.49
CA LEU A 80 13.92 5.94 -25.08
C LEU A 80 12.57 5.94 -25.82
N ASN A 81 12.54 5.54 -27.09
CA ASN A 81 11.32 5.58 -27.90
C ASN A 81 10.56 4.27 -27.97
N TYR A 82 11.26 3.14 -27.93
CA TYR A 82 10.67 1.82 -28.14
C TYR A 82 10.80 0.90 -26.92
N GLY A 83 11.54 1.29 -25.88
CA GLY A 83 11.76 0.45 -24.71
C GLY A 83 12.63 -0.79 -25.01
N PRO A 84 12.74 -1.73 -24.05
CA PRO A 84 13.45 -2.99 -24.22
C PRO A 84 12.59 -4.09 -24.88
N ASN A 85 11.26 -4.00 -24.79
CA ASN A 85 10.35 -5.10 -25.17
C ASN A 85 9.87 -5.02 -26.63
N ASN A 86 10.13 -3.93 -27.34
CA ASN A 86 9.68 -3.76 -28.72
C ASN A 86 10.70 -4.33 -29.71
N ALA A 87 10.25 -4.82 -30.87
CA ALA A 87 11.13 -5.28 -31.95
C ALA A 87 12.13 -4.21 -32.42
N LYS A 88 11.73 -2.92 -32.41
CA LYS A 88 12.59 -1.76 -32.72
C LYS A 88 13.33 -1.20 -31.49
N GLY A 89 13.16 -1.84 -30.33
CA GLY A 89 13.75 -1.49 -29.04
C GLY A 89 15.23 -1.84 -28.88
N CYS A 90 15.84 -1.33 -27.82
CA CYS A 90 17.22 -1.67 -27.48
C CYS A 90 17.24 -2.94 -26.60
N ARG A 91 17.72 -4.06 -27.15
CA ARG A 91 17.85 -5.35 -26.43
C ARG A 91 19.18 -5.52 -25.68
N LEU A 92 20.14 -4.61 -25.89
CA LEU A 92 21.47 -4.70 -25.28
C LEU A 92 21.46 -4.41 -23.77
N GLY A 93 20.38 -3.86 -23.22
CA GLY A 93 20.22 -3.64 -21.77
C GLY A 93 21.38 -2.82 -21.18
N LYS A 94 22.05 -3.35 -20.14
CA LYS A 94 23.20 -2.71 -19.50
C LYS A 94 24.47 -2.73 -20.36
N LYS A 95 24.54 -3.59 -21.37
CA LYS A 95 25.68 -3.69 -22.32
C LYS A 95 25.55 -2.68 -23.47
N CYS A 96 24.51 -1.84 -23.50
CA CYS A 96 24.37 -0.81 -24.53
C CYS A 96 25.46 0.26 -24.35
N PRO A 97 26.19 0.64 -25.42
CA PRO A 97 27.18 1.73 -25.35
C PRO A 97 26.54 3.10 -25.10
N LYS A 98 25.20 3.19 -25.14
CA LYS A 98 24.43 4.41 -24.91
C LYS A 98 23.63 4.31 -23.62
N PHE A 99 23.47 5.44 -22.94
CA PHE A 99 22.83 5.52 -21.62
C PHE A 99 21.33 5.18 -21.67
N HIS A 100 20.89 4.31 -20.77
CA HIS A 100 19.49 3.94 -20.57
C HIS A 100 18.94 4.65 -19.31
N PRO A 101 18.21 5.77 -19.45
CA PRO A 101 17.62 6.45 -18.31
C PRO A 101 16.61 5.55 -17.60
N ARG A 102 16.47 5.73 -16.28
CA ARG A 102 15.43 5.03 -15.51
C ARG A 102 14.05 5.55 -15.92
N LEU A 103 13.37 4.83 -16.79
CA LEU A 103 11.96 5.05 -17.12
C LEU A 103 11.09 4.25 -16.14
N CYS A 104 9.92 4.78 -15.76
CA CYS A 104 9.00 4.00 -14.93
C CYS A 104 8.47 2.81 -15.74
N LYS A 105 8.24 1.66 -15.08
CA LYS A 105 7.79 0.41 -15.74
C LYS A 105 6.56 0.63 -16.64
N MET A 106 5.64 1.51 -16.20
CA MET A 106 4.43 1.85 -16.96
C MET A 106 4.71 2.62 -18.26
N SER A 107 5.64 3.59 -18.27
CA SER A 107 5.96 4.36 -19.49
C SER A 107 6.63 3.50 -20.57
N VAL A 108 7.26 2.40 -20.16
CA VAL A 108 7.96 1.48 -21.05
C VAL A 108 7.02 0.43 -21.65
N SER A 109 6.01 -0.03 -20.89
CA SER A 109 5.13 -1.12 -21.31
C SER A 109 3.98 -0.68 -22.21
N THR A 110 3.44 0.53 -22.05
CA THR A 110 2.17 0.92 -22.67
C THR A 110 2.31 1.66 -24.01
N GLY A 111 3.52 2.01 -24.45
CA GLY A 111 3.70 2.75 -25.70
C GLY A 111 2.98 4.11 -25.76
N ILE A 112 2.51 4.66 -24.62
CA ILE A 112 1.68 5.88 -24.46
C ILE A 112 2.19 7.08 -25.27
N ARG A 113 3.50 7.15 -25.54
CA ARG A 113 4.08 8.20 -26.38
C ARG A 113 3.54 8.21 -27.82
N ARG A 114 3.19 7.04 -28.40
CA ARG A 114 2.64 6.93 -29.76
C ARG A 114 1.19 7.36 -29.84
N GLU A 115 0.34 6.93 -28.91
CA GLU A 115 -1.07 7.34 -28.89
C GLU A 115 -1.19 8.85 -28.69
N PHE A 116 -0.33 9.43 -27.84
CA PHE A 116 -0.27 10.89 -27.68
C PHE A 116 0.21 11.62 -28.94
N GLN A 117 1.21 11.09 -29.66
CA GLN A 117 1.65 11.65 -30.95
C GLN A 117 0.59 11.48 -32.04
N GLN A 118 -0.17 10.39 -32.04
CA GLN A 118 -1.31 10.17 -32.96
C GLN A 118 -2.46 11.13 -32.67
N LEU A 119 -2.83 11.33 -31.41
CA LEU A 119 -3.83 12.35 -31.02
C LEU A 119 -3.37 13.76 -31.39
N GLN A 120 -2.09 14.08 -31.18
CA GLN A 120 -1.53 15.38 -31.54
C GLN A 120 -1.56 15.60 -33.07
N THR A 121 -1.29 14.56 -33.86
CA THR A 121 -1.42 14.65 -35.33
C THR A 121 -2.88 14.71 -35.78
N GLN A 122 -3.81 14.04 -35.11
CA GLN A 122 -5.25 14.16 -35.39
C GLN A 122 -5.79 15.56 -35.06
N MET A 123 -5.41 16.15 -33.93
CA MET A 123 -5.80 17.53 -33.59
C MET A 123 -5.24 18.55 -34.58
N HIS A 124 -3.99 18.39 -35.05
CA HIS A 124 -3.45 19.25 -36.10
C HIS A 124 -4.17 19.08 -37.45
N LYS A 125 -4.58 17.85 -37.80
CA LYS A 125 -5.40 17.59 -38.99
C LYS A 125 -6.77 18.25 -38.90
N PHE A 126 -7.42 18.16 -37.74
CA PHE A 126 -8.71 18.80 -37.49
C PHE A 126 -8.62 20.33 -37.54
N ALA A 127 -7.59 20.91 -36.91
CA ALA A 127 -7.33 22.35 -36.98
C ALA A 127 -7.09 22.84 -38.41
N ARG A 128 -6.34 22.07 -39.24
CA ARG A 128 -6.17 22.39 -40.67
C ARG A 128 -7.47 22.26 -41.47
N MET A 129 -8.31 21.27 -41.16
CA MET A 129 -9.60 21.07 -41.83
C MET A 129 -10.54 22.25 -41.58
N LEU A 130 -10.63 22.71 -40.33
CA LEU A 130 -11.37 23.93 -39.96
C LEU A 130 -10.78 25.18 -40.63
N GLN A 131 -9.46 25.28 -40.69
CA GLN A 131 -8.77 26.40 -41.35
C GLN A 131 -9.09 26.46 -42.86
N MET A 132 -9.22 25.31 -43.53
CA MET A 132 -9.63 25.24 -44.94
C MET A 132 -11.13 25.56 -45.12
N GLN A 133 -12.02 25.11 -44.24
CA GLN A 133 -13.45 25.43 -44.32
C GLN A 133 -13.73 26.93 -44.08
N MET A 134 -12.90 27.61 -43.30
CA MET A 134 -13.07 29.03 -43.00
C MET A 134 -12.22 29.96 -43.90
N GLY A 135 -11.54 29.44 -44.93
CA GLY A 135 -10.79 30.25 -45.90
C GLY A 135 -9.59 31.01 -45.31
N LEU A 136 -9.06 30.58 -44.16
CA LEU A 136 -7.99 31.29 -43.46
C LEU A 136 -6.61 30.85 -43.97
N SER A 137 -5.74 31.81 -44.28
CA SER A 137 -4.36 31.54 -44.73
C SER A 137 -3.56 30.75 -43.67
N PRO A 138 -2.65 29.83 -44.08
CA PRO A 138 -1.85 29.04 -43.14
C PRO A 138 -0.94 29.94 -42.27
N LEU A 139 -1.08 29.86 -40.95
CA LEU A 139 -0.16 30.49 -40.01
C LEU A 139 1.20 29.78 -40.10
N GLN A 140 2.20 30.46 -40.66
CA GLN A 140 3.57 29.97 -40.74
C GLN A 140 4.28 30.17 -39.39
N GLY A 141 4.27 29.13 -38.55
CA GLY A 141 5.09 29.11 -37.34
C GLY A 141 4.95 27.81 -36.52
N PRO A 142 6.05 27.14 -36.15
CA PRO A 142 5.98 25.95 -35.30
C PRO A 142 5.69 26.36 -33.84
N MET A 143 4.41 26.36 -33.44
CA MET A 143 4.02 26.46 -32.03
C MET A 143 4.37 25.16 -31.28
N THR A 144 5.63 25.05 -30.85
CA THR A 144 6.06 23.98 -29.94
C THR A 144 5.94 24.44 -28.48
N VAL A 145 4.73 24.43 -27.95
CA VAL A 145 4.51 24.63 -26.51
C VAL A 145 4.78 23.30 -25.78
N PRO A 146 5.70 23.22 -24.79
CA PRO A 146 6.06 21.96 -24.16
C PRO A 146 5.01 21.52 -23.12
N TYR A 147 3.92 20.91 -23.58
CA TYR A 147 2.95 20.19 -22.74
C TYR A 147 3.47 18.77 -22.44
N HIS A 148 4.21 18.60 -21.35
CA HIS A 148 4.75 17.28 -20.96
C HIS A 148 4.36 16.80 -19.57
N ASN A 149 3.36 17.40 -18.91
CA ASN A 149 2.96 16.95 -17.57
C ASN A 149 1.46 17.02 -17.23
N MET A 150 0.56 17.21 -18.20
CA MET A 150 -0.88 17.33 -17.93
C MET A 150 -1.72 16.09 -18.30
N ALA A 151 -1.13 15.10 -18.99
CA ALA A 151 -1.89 13.99 -19.58
C ALA A 151 -2.45 12.98 -18.55
N HIS A 152 -1.83 12.83 -17.38
CA HIS A 152 -2.26 11.81 -16.40
C HIS A 152 -3.51 12.16 -15.58
N GLN A 153 -4.00 13.41 -15.64
CA GLN A 153 -5.19 13.83 -14.86
C GLN A 153 -6.39 14.23 -15.71
N ALA A 154 -6.27 14.31 -17.04
CA ALA A 154 -7.33 14.79 -17.92
C ALA A 154 -8.30 13.67 -18.39
N GLN A 155 -7.84 12.41 -18.45
CA GLN A 155 -8.58 11.35 -19.14
C GLN A 155 -9.88 10.87 -18.47
N PRO A 156 -10.03 10.80 -17.13
CA PRO A 156 -11.30 10.37 -16.53
C PRO A 156 -12.44 11.40 -16.62
N TYR A 157 -12.09 12.66 -16.87
CA TYR A 157 -13.05 13.77 -16.92
C TYR A 157 -13.64 13.94 -18.33
N MET A 158 -12.86 13.71 -19.39
CA MET A 158 -13.35 13.86 -20.77
C MET A 158 -14.45 12.86 -21.15
N MET A 159 -14.50 11.68 -20.51
CA MET A 159 -15.57 10.69 -20.73
C MET A 159 -16.86 10.97 -19.94
N LYS A 160 -16.85 11.95 -19.02
CA LYS A 160 -18.05 12.37 -18.26
C LYS A 160 -18.71 13.61 -18.84
N VAL A 161 -18.10 14.21 -19.85
CA VAL A 161 -18.66 15.36 -20.56
C VAL A 161 -19.67 14.83 -21.56
N ASP A 162 -20.89 15.36 -21.54
CA ASP A 162 -21.92 15.03 -22.52
C ASP A 162 -21.66 15.80 -23.82
N TRP A 163 -20.80 15.23 -24.67
CA TRP A 163 -20.46 15.82 -25.96
C TRP A 163 -21.66 15.86 -26.91
N PHE A 164 -22.64 14.97 -26.73
CA PHE A 164 -23.82 14.93 -27.58
C PHE A 164 -24.72 16.12 -27.31
N SER A 165 -25.01 16.41 -26.03
CA SER A 165 -25.79 17.61 -25.66
C SER A 165 -25.11 18.91 -26.04
N ILE A 166 -23.79 19.02 -25.87
CA ILE A 166 -23.02 20.20 -26.31
C ILE A 166 -23.14 20.40 -27.82
N LYS A 167 -22.98 19.31 -28.60
CA LYS A 167 -23.08 19.37 -30.06
C LYS A 167 -24.49 19.77 -30.51
N ASN A 168 -25.53 19.24 -29.86
CA ASN A 168 -26.91 19.55 -30.21
C ASN A 168 -27.24 21.03 -29.92
N GLU A 169 -26.90 21.53 -28.73
CA GLU A 169 -27.20 22.92 -28.34
C GLU A 169 -26.40 23.94 -29.15
N LEU A 170 -25.15 23.62 -29.54
CA LEU A 170 -24.38 24.44 -30.48
C LEU A 170 -24.96 24.44 -31.90
N GLY A 171 -25.58 23.33 -32.32
CA GLY A 171 -26.22 23.19 -33.63
C GLY A 171 -27.60 23.87 -33.72
N GLU A 172 -28.33 23.94 -32.62
CA GLU A 172 -29.63 24.63 -32.50
C GLU A 172 -29.48 26.16 -32.33
N THR A 173 -28.26 26.65 -32.05
CA THR A 173 -28.00 28.08 -31.93
C THR A 173 -28.03 28.74 -33.32
N ASP A 174 -28.90 29.73 -33.50
CA ASP A 174 -28.97 30.52 -34.74
C ASP A 174 -27.82 31.54 -34.82
N TRP A 175 -26.70 31.09 -35.38
CA TRP A 175 -25.52 31.92 -35.59
C TRP A 175 -25.73 33.03 -36.63
N GLN A 176 -26.69 32.86 -37.54
CA GLN A 176 -26.88 33.79 -38.64
C GLN A 176 -27.57 35.06 -38.16
N GLY A 177 -28.60 34.93 -37.30
CA GLY A 177 -29.24 36.06 -36.63
C GLY A 177 -28.34 36.77 -35.62
N GLU A 178 -27.53 36.02 -34.86
CA GLU A 178 -26.60 36.58 -33.86
C GLU A 178 -25.41 37.36 -34.47
N PHE A 179 -25.11 37.12 -35.75
CA PHE A 179 -24.00 37.77 -36.46
C PHE A 179 -24.43 38.93 -37.35
N GLU A 180 -25.73 39.23 -37.45
CA GLU A 180 -26.21 40.33 -38.27
C GLU A 180 -25.91 41.68 -37.58
N GLY A 181 -25.21 42.58 -38.28
CA GLY A 181 -24.90 43.93 -37.79
C GLY A 181 -23.70 44.06 -36.83
N THR A 182 -23.02 42.98 -36.45
CA THR A 182 -21.85 43.02 -35.56
C THR A 182 -20.50 43.04 -36.30
N SER A 183 -19.48 43.57 -35.63
CA SER A 183 -18.08 43.53 -36.10
C SER A 183 -17.47 42.13 -36.01
N VAL A 184 -16.36 41.88 -36.71
CA VAL A 184 -15.67 40.58 -36.70
C VAL A 184 -15.21 40.18 -35.30
N ASP A 185 -14.73 41.14 -34.50
CA ASP A 185 -14.28 40.88 -33.13
C ASP A 185 -15.45 40.56 -32.19
N GLU A 186 -16.58 41.25 -32.35
CA GLU A 186 -17.80 40.96 -31.59
C GLU A 186 -18.34 39.57 -31.90
N LYS A 187 -18.35 39.16 -33.18
CA LYS A 187 -18.74 37.79 -33.58
C LYS A 187 -17.88 36.73 -32.91
N TYR A 188 -16.56 36.93 -32.88
CA TYR A 188 -15.64 36.00 -32.22
C TYR A 188 -15.91 35.90 -30.71
N ASN A 189 -16.13 37.03 -30.04
CA ASN A 189 -16.46 37.07 -28.62
C ASN A 189 -17.83 36.42 -28.32
N THR A 190 -18.83 36.61 -29.18
CA THR A 190 -20.14 35.95 -29.10
C THR A 190 -19.98 34.43 -29.20
N ILE A 191 -19.21 33.92 -30.17
CA ILE A 191 -18.94 32.48 -30.28
C ILE A 191 -18.28 31.93 -29.01
N ILE A 192 -17.25 32.59 -28.50
CA ILE A 192 -16.56 32.14 -27.28
C ILE A 192 -17.51 32.14 -26.09
N SER A 193 -18.25 33.22 -25.88
CA SER A 193 -19.13 33.36 -24.72
C SER A 193 -20.27 32.34 -24.74
N THR A 194 -20.90 32.13 -25.89
CA THR A 194 -21.95 31.11 -26.09
C THR A 194 -21.40 29.71 -25.92
N THR A 195 -20.25 29.39 -26.51
CA THR A 195 -19.59 28.10 -26.34
C THR A 195 -19.20 27.84 -24.87
N LEU A 196 -18.71 28.86 -24.16
CA LEU A 196 -18.40 28.76 -22.72
C LEU A 196 -19.66 28.57 -21.88
N LYS A 197 -20.78 29.20 -22.24
CA LYS A 197 -22.06 29.06 -21.54
C LYS A 197 -22.60 27.63 -21.68
N ILE A 198 -22.62 27.10 -22.91
CA ILE A 198 -23.03 25.72 -23.21
C ILE A 198 -22.08 24.72 -22.54
N ALA A 199 -20.76 24.96 -22.62
CA ALA A 199 -19.79 24.11 -21.95
C ALA A 199 -20.01 24.10 -20.43
N ARG A 200 -20.24 25.24 -19.77
CA ARG A 200 -20.50 25.28 -18.32
C ARG A 200 -21.74 24.51 -17.89
N LYS A 201 -22.75 24.39 -18.77
CA LYS A 201 -24.00 23.68 -18.52
C LYS A 201 -23.81 22.16 -18.55
N HIS A 202 -23.09 21.66 -19.56
CA HIS A 202 -22.96 20.21 -19.81
C HIS A 202 -21.65 19.58 -19.32
N VAL A 203 -20.65 20.40 -19.01
CA VAL A 203 -19.39 19.93 -18.44
C VAL A 203 -19.53 19.82 -16.93
N PRO A 204 -19.39 18.61 -16.34
CA PRO A 204 -19.46 18.47 -14.90
C PRO A 204 -18.34 19.30 -14.24
N PRO A 205 -18.65 20.06 -13.17
CA PRO A 205 -17.67 20.89 -12.51
C PRO A 205 -16.54 20.01 -11.99
N ARG A 206 -15.30 20.42 -12.28
CA ARG A 206 -14.13 19.71 -11.80
C ARG A 206 -14.15 19.79 -10.28
N LYS A 207 -14.31 18.64 -9.60
CA LYS A 207 -14.18 18.57 -8.15
C LYS A 207 -12.81 19.11 -7.78
N THR A 208 -12.75 20.24 -7.10
CA THR A 208 -11.50 20.76 -6.56
C THR A 208 -11.03 19.74 -5.52
N CYS A 209 -9.99 18.99 -5.85
CA CYS A 209 -9.32 18.18 -4.85
C CYS A 209 -8.50 19.15 -4.00
N TYR A 210 -9.08 19.60 -2.87
CA TYR A 210 -8.28 20.24 -1.84
C TYR A 210 -7.26 19.21 -1.38
N LYS A 211 -6.00 19.39 -1.76
CA LYS A 211 -4.93 18.58 -1.21
C LYS A 211 -4.96 18.81 0.29
N ALA A 212 -5.10 17.72 1.06
CA ALA A 212 -5.07 17.77 2.52
C ALA A 212 -3.77 18.46 2.94
N THR A 213 -3.88 19.74 3.28
CA THR A 213 -2.72 20.58 3.55
C THR A 213 -2.40 20.39 5.01
N ILE A 214 -1.25 19.78 5.30
CA ILE A 214 -0.79 19.62 6.68
C ILE A 214 -0.79 21.01 7.35
N PRO A 215 -1.45 21.16 8.51
CA PRO A 215 -1.53 22.44 9.21
C PRO A 215 -0.15 23.08 9.45
N ARG A 216 -0.11 24.41 9.44
CA ARG A 216 1.14 25.19 9.59
C ARG A 216 1.89 24.85 10.87
N GLU A 217 1.18 24.75 12.00
CA GLU A 217 1.76 24.42 13.31
C GLU A 217 2.44 23.05 13.30
N ARG A 218 1.75 22.02 12.76
CA ARG A 218 2.33 20.67 12.62
C ARG A 218 3.59 20.69 11.75
N LYS A 219 3.58 21.45 10.65
CA LYS A 219 4.79 21.62 9.80
C LYS A 219 5.95 22.27 10.56
N ILE A 220 5.67 23.26 11.42
CA ILE A 220 6.69 23.93 12.23
C ILE A 220 7.32 22.94 13.21
N ILE A 221 6.50 22.16 13.93
CA ILE A 221 6.97 21.16 14.88
C ILE A 221 7.82 20.09 14.18
N MET A 222 7.34 19.55 13.06
CA MET A 222 8.10 18.57 12.25
C MET A 222 9.44 19.13 11.78
N ARG A 223 9.49 20.38 11.31
CA ARG A 223 10.74 21.03 10.88
C ARG A 223 11.71 21.23 12.05
N LYS A 224 11.21 21.65 13.23
CA LYS A 224 12.04 21.80 14.44
C LYS A 224 12.64 20.46 14.85
N ARG A 225 11.84 19.40 14.87
CA ARG A 225 12.29 18.02 15.15
C ARG A 225 13.38 17.59 14.17
N SER A 226 13.17 17.78 12.86
CA SER A 226 14.17 17.44 11.85
C SER A 226 15.48 18.22 12.03
N LYS A 227 15.42 19.52 12.37
CA LYS A 227 16.63 20.32 12.63
C LYS A 227 17.40 19.81 13.85
N LEU A 228 16.71 19.49 14.95
CA LEU A 228 17.35 18.95 16.16
C LEU A 228 17.96 17.58 15.89
N ASN A 229 17.26 16.69 15.18
CA ASN A 229 17.81 15.39 14.80
C ASN A 229 19.07 15.52 13.93
N SER A 230 19.11 16.48 13.00
CA SER A 230 20.33 16.76 12.24
C SER A 230 21.47 17.25 13.13
N ARG A 231 21.19 18.07 14.15
CA ARG A 231 22.20 18.55 15.11
C ARG A 231 22.72 17.44 16.01
N ILE A 232 21.84 16.56 16.50
CA ILE A 232 22.20 15.40 17.33
C ILE A 232 23.21 14.50 16.60
N LYS A 233 23.01 14.26 15.29
CA LYS A 233 23.93 13.46 14.47
C LYS A 233 25.34 14.04 14.35
N LEU A 234 25.47 15.36 14.46
CA LEU A 234 26.74 16.07 14.33
C LEU A 234 27.39 16.37 15.69
N CYS A 235 26.66 16.16 16.79
CA CYS A 235 27.11 16.54 18.12
C CYS A 235 28.07 15.49 18.67
N LYS A 236 29.26 15.94 19.10
CA LYS A 236 30.27 15.09 19.76
C LYS A 236 30.13 15.06 21.29
N ASN A 237 29.54 16.11 21.87
CA ASN A 237 29.37 16.25 23.32
C ASN A 237 28.09 15.54 23.79
N ASP A 238 28.24 14.63 24.75
CA ASP A 238 27.14 13.84 25.30
C ASP A 238 26.13 14.67 26.10
N HIS A 239 26.58 15.69 26.81
CA HIS A 239 25.67 16.55 27.57
C HIS A 239 24.72 17.33 26.65
N ASP A 240 25.27 17.96 25.61
CA ASP A 240 24.47 18.70 24.63
C ASP A 240 23.56 17.78 23.80
N ARG A 241 24.04 16.56 23.53
CA ARG A 241 23.26 15.51 22.88
C ARG A 241 22.02 15.15 23.69
N ARG A 242 22.16 14.92 24.99
CA ARG A 242 21.02 14.66 25.91
C ARG A 242 20.02 15.81 25.92
N GLY A 243 20.48 17.05 26.11
CA GLY A 243 19.60 18.22 26.11
C GLY A 243 18.85 18.44 24.77
N MET A 244 19.43 18.04 23.65
CA MET A 244 18.74 18.05 22.35
C MET A 244 17.75 16.88 22.20
N GLN A 245 18.06 15.69 22.71
CA GLN A 245 17.16 14.54 22.73
C GLN A 245 15.89 14.83 23.55
N ASP A 246 16.03 15.48 24.70
CA ASP A 246 14.88 15.88 25.52
C ASP A 246 13.95 16.83 24.77
N LYS A 247 14.51 17.81 24.04
CA LYS A 247 13.73 18.71 23.18
C LYS A 247 13.03 17.95 22.06
N VAL A 248 13.66 16.92 21.48
CA VAL A 248 13.02 16.06 20.48
C VAL A 248 11.84 15.31 21.09
N LYS A 249 12.00 14.73 22.28
CA LYS A 249 10.93 14.04 23.02
C LYS A 249 9.74 14.96 23.30
N GLN A 250 9.99 16.20 23.73
CA GLN A 250 8.95 17.21 23.93
C GLN A 250 8.21 17.54 22.62
N LEU A 251 8.92 17.72 21.50
CA LEU A 251 8.30 17.96 20.19
C LEU A 251 7.47 16.76 19.71
N GLU A 252 7.90 15.53 20.03
CA GLU A 252 7.15 14.32 19.71
C GLU A 252 5.86 14.23 20.52
N GLU A 253 5.89 14.58 21.80
CA GLU A 253 4.68 14.64 22.63
C GLU A 253 3.70 15.70 22.11
N GLN A 254 4.20 16.87 21.71
CA GLN A 254 3.38 17.90 21.03
C GLN A 254 2.74 17.38 19.75
N LEU A 255 3.45 16.57 18.94
CA LEU A 255 2.87 15.96 17.74
C LEU A 255 1.77 14.97 18.09
N LYS A 256 1.98 14.11 19.09
CA LYS A 256 0.96 13.16 19.55
C LYS A 256 -0.29 13.89 20.02
N GLU A 257 -0.11 14.94 20.81
CA GLU A 257 -1.22 15.75 21.31
C GLU A 257 -1.99 16.41 20.17
N TYR A 258 -1.28 16.95 19.18
CA TYR A 258 -1.92 17.51 17.99
C TYR A 258 -2.74 16.47 17.21
N HIS A 259 -2.28 15.21 17.15
CA HIS A 259 -3.03 14.11 16.55
C HIS A 259 -4.23 13.65 17.40
N ARG A 260 -4.12 13.66 18.73
CA ARG A 260 -5.24 13.41 19.64
C ARG A 260 -6.34 14.46 19.45
N ASN A 261 -5.97 15.74 19.44
CA ASN A 261 -6.90 16.85 19.24
C ASN A 261 -7.53 16.88 17.83
N GLU A 262 -6.83 16.42 16.80
CA GLU A 262 -7.43 16.24 15.47
C GLU A 262 -8.48 15.12 15.49
N ARG A 263 -8.16 13.97 16.10
CA ARG A 263 -9.12 12.86 16.24
C ARG A 263 -10.35 13.27 17.05
N ALA A 264 -10.16 13.92 18.20
CA ALA A 264 -11.28 14.38 19.04
C ALA A 264 -12.21 15.36 18.29
N ARG A 265 -11.66 16.24 17.46
CA ARG A 265 -12.45 17.15 16.60
C ARG A 265 -13.19 16.41 15.50
N ASP A 266 -12.54 15.47 14.84
CA ASP A 266 -13.17 14.62 13.83
C ASP A 266 -14.31 13.80 14.44
N GLU A 267 -14.11 13.22 15.63
CA GLU A 267 -15.11 12.48 16.41
C GLU A 267 -16.30 13.37 16.78
N THR A 268 -16.03 14.52 17.38
CA THR A 268 -17.08 15.48 17.75
C THR A 268 -17.88 15.92 16.54
N SER A 269 -17.21 16.15 15.41
CA SER A 269 -17.87 16.52 14.14
C SER A 269 -18.69 15.37 13.58
N ALA A 270 -18.19 14.13 13.66
CA ALA A 270 -18.92 12.94 13.23
C ALA A 270 -20.16 12.71 14.08
N VAL A 271 -20.07 12.82 15.41
CA VAL A 271 -21.18 12.68 16.35
C VAL A 271 -22.25 13.73 16.09
N LYS A 272 -21.86 15.01 15.95
CA LYS A 272 -22.78 16.10 15.61
C LYS A 272 -23.46 15.88 14.25
N ALA A 273 -22.76 15.25 13.30
CA ALA A 273 -23.28 14.96 11.97
C ALA A 273 -24.17 13.71 11.91
N ILE A 274 -24.25 12.87 12.95
CA ILE A 274 -25.08 11.64 12.95
C ILE A 274 -26.54 11.96 12.61
N GLN A 275 -27.09 12.99 13.28
CA GLN A 275 -28.50 13.36 13.15
C GLN A 275 -28.84 13.86 11.73
N LYS A 276 -27.91 14.60 11.09
CA LYS A 276 -28.13 15.19 9.75
C LYS A 276 -27.72 14.26 8.62
N ASN A 277 -26.67 13.46 8.81
CA ASN A 277 -26.06 12.61 7.79
C ASN A 277 -25.35 11.41 8.42
N TYR A 278 -26.11 10.35 8.72
CA TYR A 278 -25.59 9.11 9.26
C TYR A 278 -24.46 8.49 8.41
N LYS A 279 -24.48 8.68 7.08
CA LYS A 279 -23.42 8.16 6.18
C LYS A 279 -22.05 8.77 6.49
N TYR A 280 -22.00 10.03 6.95
CA TYR A 280 -20.76 10.67 7.36
C TYR A 280 -20.16 9.96 8.59
N PHE A 281 -20.98 9.63 9.57
CA PHE A 281 -20.57 8.90 10.76
C PHE A 281 -20.07 7.49 10.42
N PHE A 282 -20.82 6.72 9.62
CA PHE A 282 -20.35 5.38 9.22
C PHE A 282 -19.08 5.44 8.37
N LYS A 283 -18.88 6.50 7.57
CA LYS A 283 -17.61 6.74 6.87
C LYS A 283 -16.46 6.98 7.86
N TYR A 284 -16.71 7.75 8.93
CA TYR A 284 -15.74 7.95 10.01
C TYR A 284 -15.41 6.63 10.72
N VAL A 285 -16.44 5.87 11.15
CA VAL A 285 -16.26 4.56 11.81
C VAL A 285 -15.50 3.59 10.93
N LYS A 286 -15.86 3.45 9.63
CA LYS A 286 -15.12 2.60 8.69
C LYS A 286 -13.66 3.01 8.55
N LYS A 287 -13.36 4.31 8.50
CA LYS A 287 -11.99 4.82 8.46
C LYS A 287 -11.20 4.46 9.72
N GLN A 288 -11.83 4.40 10.89
CA GLN A 288 -11.19 3.99 12.14
C GLN A 288 -11.09 2.47 12.31
N ALA A 289 -12.08 1.72 11.80
CA ALA A 289 -12.10 0.26 11.82
C ALA A 289 -11.02 -0.37 10.92
N THR A 290 -10.55 0.35 9.90
CA THR A 290 -9.39 -0.08 9.10
C THR A 290 -8.10 0.10 9.90
N VAL A 291 -7.86 -0.78 10.87
CA VAL A 291 -6.54 -0.92 11.48
C VAL A 291 -5.63 -1.49 10.41
N LYS A 292 -4.64 -0.69 9.97
CA LYS A 292 -3.51 -1.25 9.23
C LYS A 292 -2.73 -2.08 10.26
N ALA A 293 -3.01 -3.37 10.31
CA ALA A 293 -2.27 -4.34 11.12
C ALA A 293 -0.85 -4.50 10.55
N ALA A 294 -0.06 -3.43 10.58
CA ALA A 294 1.37 -3.59 10.68
C ALA A 294 1.60 -3.93 12.14
N ILE A 295 1.63 -5.23 12.45
CA ILE A 295 2.14 -5.73 13.72
C ILE A 295 3.51 -5.05 13.87
N GLY A 296 3.60 -4.15 14.85
CA GLY A 296 4.83 -3.41 15.08
C GLY A 296 5.97 -4.36 15.44
N PRO A 297 7.22 -3.89 15.44
CA PRO A 297 8.34 -4.65 15.98
C PRO A 297 7.95 -5.17 17.36
N LEU A 298 8.02 -6.50 17.55
CA LEU A 298 7.65 -7.10 18.83
C LEU A 298 8.70 -6.71 19.85
N VAL A 299 8.24 -6.36 21.06
CA VAL A 299 9.11 -6.06 22.19
C VAL A 299 9.18 -7.32 23.04
N ALA A 300 10.39 -7.82 23.28
CA ALA A 300 10.60 -8.94 24.18
C ALA A 300 10.29 -8.54 25.64
N THR A 301 10.21 -9.52 26.54
CA THR A 301 9.92 -9.30 27.96
C THR A 301 10.98 -8.45 28.68
N ASP A 302 12.17 -8.31 28.10
CA ASP A 302 13.28 -7.47 28.55
C ASP A 302 13.18 -6.01 28.06
N GLY A 303 12.19 -5.69 27.21
CA GLY A 303 12.02 -4.36 26.64
C GLY A 303 12.82 -4.12 25.34
N GLU A 304 13.56 -5.12 24.84
CA GLU A 304 14.30 -5.00 23.58
C GLU A 304 13.41 -5.24 22.36
N VAL A 305 13.72 -4.55 21.26
CA VAL A 305 12.96 -4.67 20.01
C VAL A 305 13.49 -5.85 19.20
N ILE A 306 12.66 -6.89 19.08
CA ILE A 306 12.98 -8.10 18.34
C ILE A 306 12.91 -7.80 16.85
N SER A 307 14.07 -7.90 16.18
CA SER A 307 14.18 -7.71 14.72
C SER A 307 14.35 -9.02 13.96
N ASP A 308 14.78 -10.08 14.64
CA ASP A 308 15.03 -11.38 14.04
C ASP A 308 13.74 -12.20 13.86
N PRO A 309 13.45 -12.74 12.66
CA PRO A 309 12.23 -13.52 12.42
C PRO A 309 12.07 -14.75 13.30
N GLN A 310 13.15 -15.44 13.68
CA GLN A 310 13.03 -16.64 14.54
C GLN A 310 12.62 -16.25 15.96
N GLN A 311 13.24 -15.20 16.50
CA GLN A 311 12.87 -14.67 17.81
C GLN A 311 11.43 -14.12 17.84
N ILE A 312 10.96 -13.53 16.74
CA ILE A 312 9.55 -13.12 16.57
C ILE A 312 8.62 -14.33 16.68
N CYS A 313 8.91 -15.40 15.92
CA CYS A 313 8.11 -16.62 15.94
C CYS A 313 8.08 -17.28 17.33
N GLN A 314 9.24 -17.36 18.00
CA GLN A 314 9.33 -17.91 19.35
C GLN A 314 8.54 -17.07 20.36
N THR A 315 8.64 -15.74 20.28
CA THR A 315 7.91 -14.85 21.19
C THR A 315 6.40 -14.95 21.00
N LEU A 316 5.94 -15.02 19.73
CA LEU A 316 4.53 -15.24 19.42
C LEU A 316 4.06 -16.62 19.91
N ARG A 317 4.88 -17.66 19.72
CA ARG A 317 4.59 -19.01 20.25
C ARG A 317 4.45 -19.00 21.77
N SER A 318 5.39 -18.39 22.49
CA SER A 318 5.36 -18.31 23.95
C SER A 318 4.15 -17.52 24.46
N GLN A 319 3.79 -16.42 23.77
CA GLN A 319 2.57 -15.67 24.08
C GLN A 319 1.32 -16.51 23.84
N TYR A 320 1.29 -17.26 22.73
CA TYR A 320 0.18 -18.15 22.40
C TYR A 320 0.04 -19.27 23.44
N GLU A 321 1.12 -19.97 23.77
CA GLU A 321 1.14 -21.05 24.78
C GLU A 321 0.66 -20.57 26.16
N LYS A 322 0.99 -19.34 26.56
CA LYS A 322 0.51 -18.75 27.82
C LYS A 322 -1.01 -18.54 27.88
N VAL A 323 -1.69 -18.40 26.74
CA VAL A 323 -3.15 -18.21 26.69
C VAL A 323 -3.87 -19.54 26.92
N PHE A 324 -3.23 -20.67 26.64
CA PHE A 324 -3.81 -21.99 26.88
C PHE A 324 -3.65 -22.37 28.35
N SER A 325 -4.72 -22.90 28.93
CA SER A 325 -4.64 -23.51 30.26
C SER A 325 -3.86 -24.81 30.16
N GLN A 326 -2.98 -25.05 31.14
CA GLN A 326 -2.38 -26.37 31.29
C GLN A 326 -3.50 -27.35 31.70
N PRO A 327 -3.62 -28.51 31.04
CA PRO A 327 -4.59 -29.52 31.42
C PRO A 327 -4.35 -29.91 32.88
N LYS A 328 -5.44 -30.09 33.63
CA LYS A 328 -5.34 -30.51 35.04
C LYS A 328 -4.71 -31.90 35.09
N GLU A 329 -3.79 -32.11 36.02
CA GLU A 329 -3.13 -33.41 36.19
C GLU A 329 -4.13 -34.55 36.39
N SER A 330 -5.27 -34.28 37.03
CA SER A 330 -6.34 -35.26 37.22
C SER A 330 -7.04 -35.74 35.95
N HIS A 331 -6.86 -35.04 34.83
CA HIS A 331 -7.41 -35.41 33.52
C HIS A 331 -6.29 -35.75 32.52
N ARG A 332 -5.05 -35.92 33.00
CA ARG A 332 -3.94 -36.35 32.18
C ARG A 332 -4.10 -37.84 31.91
N ILE A 333 -4.11 -38.20 30.63
CA ILE A 333 -4.20 -39.59 30.20
C ILE A 333 -2.77 -40.15 30.19
N ASP A 334 -2.49 -41.09 31.08
CA ASP A 334 -1.15 -41.71 31.19
C ASP A 334 -0.86 -42.69 30.05
N ASP A 335 -1.89 -43.41 29.58
CA ASP A 335 -1.80 -44.33 28.45
C ASP A 335 -2.92 -44.05 27.43
N PRO A 336 -2.60 -43.38 26.31
CA PRO A 336 -3.57 -43.08 25.26
C PRO A 336 -4.20 -44.33 24.64
N GLU A 337 -3.46 -45.43 24.47
CA GLU A 337 -4.01 -46.62 23.82
C GLU A 337 -5.06 -47.28 24.71
N PHE A 338 -4.84 -47.36 26.02
CA PHE A 338 -5.85 -47.88 26.94
C PHE A 338 -7.09 -46.98 27.01
N PHE A 339 -6.92 -45.66 27.06
CA PHE A 339 -8.03 -44.72 27.15
C PHE A 339 -8.93 -44.73 25.91
N PHE A 340 -8.35 -44.82 24.70
CA PHE A 340 -9.12 -44.82 23.46
C PHE A 340 -9.57 -46.22 23.01
N ASN A 341 -8.93 -47.31 23.46
CA ASN A 341 -9.29 -48.68 23.09
C ASN A 341 -10.13 -49.42 24.16
N SER A 342 -10.48 -48.77 25.27
CA SER A 342 -11.44 -49.33 26.22
C SER A 342 -12.79 -49.55 25.53
N THR A 343 -13.10 -50.80 25.21
CA THR A 343 -14.36 -51.26 24.59
C THR A 343 -15.59 -51.16 25.51
N GLY A 344 -15.51 -50.31 26.54
CA GLY A 344 -16.66 -49.95 27.36
C GLY A 344 -17.71 -49.31 26.47
N GLN A 345 -18.98 -49.70 26.66
CA GLN A 345 -20.10 -49.10 25.93
C GLN A 345 -19.95 -47.57 25.94
N PRO A 346 -20.16 -46.90 24.79
CA PRO A 346 -20.15 -45.44 24.75
C PRO A 346 -21.06 -44.95 25.86
N PRO A 347 -20.63 -43.98 26.69
CA PRO A 347 -21.50 -43.42 27.72
C PRO A 347 -22.79 -42.99 27.02
N GLN A 348 -23.91 -43.61 27.41
CA GLN A 348 -25.19 -43.22 26.86
C GLN A 348 -25.41 -41.76 27.25
N LEU A 349 -25.70 -40.94 26.25
CA LEU A 349 -26.07 -39.55 26.48
C LEU A 349 -27.42 -39.60 27.19
N GLU A 350 -27.41 -39.44 28.50
CA GLU A 350 -28.61 -39.20 29.27
C GLU A 350 -29.06 -37.77 28.98
N ASP A 351 -30.35 -37.58 28.73
CA ASP A 351 -30.93 -36.26 28.54
C ASP A 351 -30.73 -35.46 29.84
N ILE A 352 -30.17 -34.25 29.70
CA ILE A 352 -30.02 -33.34 30.83
C ILE A 352 -31.43 -32.84 31.17
N ASP A 353 -32.00 -33.39 32.24
CA ASP A 353 -33.33 -33.00 32.72
C ASP A 353 -33.26 -31.65 33.43
N LEU A 354 -33.39 -30.56 32.66
CA LEU A 354 -33.40 -29.20 33.17
C LEU A 354 -34.76 -28.89 33.80
N GLN A 355 -34.85 -28.96 35.12
CA GLN A 355 -36.08 -28.61 35.83
C GLN A 355 -36.21 -27.09 35.94
N PRO A 356 -37.42 -26.51 35.93
CA PRO A 356 -37.64 -25.08 36.08
C PRO A 356 -36.99 -24.49 37.34
N LYS A 357 -36.83 -25.32 38.38
CA LYS A 357 -36.15 -24.95 39.62
C LYS A 357 -34.65 -24.67 39.42
N ASP A 358 -33.97 -25.42 38.56
CA ASP A 358 -32.54 -25.21 38.27
C ASP A 358 -32.31 -23.89 37.53
N ILE A 359 -33.26 -23.50 36.68
CA ILE A 359 -33.26 -22.22 35.97
C ILE A 359 -33.49 -21.07 36.96
N ILE A 360 -34.45 -21.20 37.87
CA ILE A 360 -34.75 -20.19 38.89
C ILE A 360 -33.56 -20.04 39.85
N GLU A 361 -32.96 -21.13 40.30
CA GLU A 361 -31.77 -21.10 41.17
C GLU A 361 -30.57 -20.47 40.46
N ALA A 362 -30.35 -20.76 39.17
CA ALA A 362 -29.30 -20.12 38.38
C ALA A 362 -29.53 -18.61 38.20
N ILE A 363 -30.78 -18.16 38.08
CA ILE A 363 -31.14 -16.75 37.98
C ILE A 363 -30.97 -16.05 39.35
N GLU A 364 -31.44 -16.65 40.43
CA GLU A 364 -31.42 -16.06 41.78
C GLU A 364 -30.01 -16.05 42.40
N CYS A 365 -29.12 -17.00 42.08
CA CYS A 365 -27.72 -17.01 42.54
C CYS A 365 -26.78 -16.10 41.72
N SER A 366 -27.29 -15.18 40.91
CA SER A 366 -26.49 -14.35 39.99
C SER A 366 -25.81 -13.16 40.68
N SER A 367 -24.74 -13.40 41.45
CA SER A 367 -23.60 -12.48 41.31
C SER A 367 -23.03 -12.69 39.91
N ALA A 368 -22.68 -11.60 39.20
CA ALA A 368 -22.25 -11.68 37.79
C ALA A 368 -21.09 -12.69 37.56
N ASP A 369 -20.25 -12.89 38.58
CA ASP A 369 -19.14 -13.83 38.56
C ASP A 369 -19.56 -15.30 38.67
N GLN A 370 -20.69 -15.59 39.32
CA GLN A 370 -21.20 -16.95 39.49
C GLN A 370 -22.00 -17.39 38.25
N PHE A 371 -22.77 -16.48 37.65
CA PHE A 371 -23.43 -16.70 36.36
C PHE A 371 -22.40 -17.02 35.26
N LYS A 372 -21.29 -16.28 35.22
CA LYS A 372 -20.21 -16.54 34.27
C LYS A 372 -19.63 -17.96 34.44
N ARG A 373 -19.48 -18.46 35.67
CA ARG A 373 -18.98 -19.82 35.94
C ARG A 373 -19.95 -20.91 35.49
N VAL A 374 -21.25 -20.68 35.67
CA VAL A 374 -22.30 -21.61 35.21
C VAL A 374 -22.36 -21.60 33.68
N LEU A 375 -22.30 -20.43 33.05
CA LEU A 375 -22.26 -20.29 31.60
C LEU A 375 -21.00 -20.93 30.99
N ASP A 376 -19.83 -20.71 31.59
CA ASP A 376 -18.57 -21.34 31.16
C ASP A 376 -18.60 -22.87 31.33
N ARG A 377 -19.37 -23.40 32.30
CA ARG A 377 -19.60 -24.84 32.46
C ARG A 377 -20.58 -25.38 31.41
N PHE A 378 -21.65 -24.65 31.13
CA PHE A 378 -22.64 -25.01 30.10
C PHE A 378 -22.03 -25.00 28.69
N LEU A 379 -21.26 -23.96 28.35
CA LEU A 379 -20.58 -23.88 27.05
C LEU A 379 -19.53 -24.98 26.86
N LYS A 380 -19.00 -25.57 27.94
CA LYS A 380 -18.13 -26.76 27.88
C LYS A 380 -18.89 -28.06 27.64
N SER A 381 -20.17 -28.14 28.04
CA SER A 381 -21.01 -29.32 27.78
C SER A 381 -21.68 -29.28 26.40
N VAL A 382 -21.72 -28.13 25.74
CA VAL A 382 -22.22 -28.02 24.37
C VAL A 382 -21.11 -28.50 23.41
N PRO A 383 -21.34 -29.56 22.60
CA PRO A 383 -20.36 -29.98 21.60
C PRO A 383 -20.14 -28.86 20.56
N ASP A 384 -18.87 -28.52 20.30
CA ASP A 384 -18.43 -27.39 19.45
C ASP A 384 -18.97 -27.42 18.00
N GLN A 385 -19.61 -28.52 17.58
CA GLN A 385 -20.24 -28.63 16.26
C GLN A 385 -21.61 -29.29 16.38
N PRO A 386 -22.70 -28.63 15.97
CA PRO A 386 -23.93 -29.36 15.69
C PRO A 386 -23.64 -30.32 14.53
N LYS A 387 -23.82 -31.63 14.75
CA LYS A 387 -23.82 -32.62 13.65
C LYS A 387 -25.06 -32.38 12.81
N MET A 388 -24.99 -31.45 11.87
CA MET A 388 -26.03 -31.30 10.85
C MET A 388 -25.90 -32.47 9.85
N PRO A 389 -26.93 -33.33 9.71
CA PRO A 389 -26.95 -34.33 8.65
C PRO A 389 -26.83 -33.61 7.29
N HIS A 390 -25.97 -34.13 6.41
CA HIS A 390 -25.77 -33.70 5.01
C HIS A 390 -24.82 -32.52 4.72
N TYR A 391 -24.14 -31.91 5.71
CA TYR A 391 -23.20 -30.79 5.46
C TYR A 391 -21.72 -31.17 5.39
N ASN A 392 -21.39 -32.36 4.88
CA ASN A 392 -20.01 -32.84 4.77
C ASN A 392 -19.38 -32.62 3.38
N ILE A 393 -19.63 -31.47 2.76
CA ILE A 393 -18.90 -31.04 1.57
C ILE A 393 -17.99 -29.88 1.97
N ARG A 394 -16.70 -30.16 2.14
CA ARG A 394 -15.67 -29.13 2.25
C ARG A 394 -15.76 -28.25 1.00
N ALA A 395 -16.20 -27.00 1.17
CA ALA A 395 -16.11 -26.01 0.11
C ALA A 395 -14.62 -25.82 -0.25
N LEU A 396 -14.22 -26.26 -1.43
CA LEU A 396 -12.85 -26.11 -1.92
C LEU A 396 -12.48 -24.63 -2.15
N SER A 397 -13.48 -23.74 -2.30
CA SER A 397 -13.31 -22.30 -2.16
C SER A 397 -14.60 -21.56 -1.78
N ASN A 398 -14.46 -20.48 -1.02
CA ASN A 398 -15.56 -19.56 -0.63
C ASN A 398 -15.76 -18.42 -1.63
N SER A 399 -15.18 -18.53 -2.82
CA SER A 399 -15.26 -17.54 -3.89
C SER A 399 -16.55 -17.78 -4.68
N ILE A 400 -17.53 -16.88 -4.58
CA ILE A 400 -18.75 -16.91 -5.41
C ILE A 400 -18.41 -17.07 -6.91
N PRO A 401 -17.38 -16.40 -7.46
CA PRO A 401 -16.94 -16.64 -8.83
C PRO A 401 -16.49 -18.08 -9.13
N ASP A 402 -15.77 -18.74 -8.20
CA ASP A 402 -15.35 -20.14 -8.38
C ASP A 402 -16.53 -21.10 -8.27
N GLN A 403 -17.44 -20.83 -7.34
CA GLN A 403 -18.67 -21.62 -7.19
C GLN A 403 -19.53 -21.53 -8.45
N LEU A 404 -19.63 -20.34 -9.06
CA LEU A 404 -20.30 -20.16 -10.35
C LEU A 404 -19.55 -20.82 -11.51
N ALA A 405 -18.22 -20.92 -11.46
CA ALA A 405 -17.45 -21.61 -12.48
C ALA A 405 -17.62 -23.14 -12.40
N LEU A 406 -17.66 -23.71 -11.20
CA LEU A 406 -17.94 -25.13 -10.96
C LEU A 406 -19.36 -25.48 -11.38
N MET A 407 -20.35 -24.66 -11.03
CA MET A 407 -21.75 -24.87 -11.46
C MET A 407 -21.93 -24.78 -12.98
N ARG A 408 -21.06 -24.05 -13.70
CA ARG A 408 -21.06 -24.02 -15.17
C ARG A 408 -20.42 -25.27 -15.79
N ALA A 409 -19.49 -25.92 -15.09
CA ALA A 409 -18.84 -27.13 -15.57
C ALA A 409 -19.76 -28.34 -15.50
N ASP A 410 -20.65 -28.39 -14.51
CA ASP A 410 -21.55 -29.53 -14.26
C ASP A 410 -22.84 -29.50 -15.09
N GLY A 411 -22.99 -28.54 -16.02
CA GLY A 411 -24.09 -28.53 -17.00
C GLY A 411 -25.50 -28.26 -16.46
N ASN A 412 -25.66 -28.08 -15.15
CA ASN A 412 -26.95 -27.82 -14.52
C ASN A 412 -27.28 -26.32 -14.52
N TYR A 413 -27.98 -25.86 -15.56
CA TYR A 413 -28.55 -24.51 -15.59
C TYR A 413 -29.89 -24.48 -14.87
N ILE A 414 -29.95 -23.80 -13.72
CA ILE A 414 -31.24 -23.36 -13.17
C ILE A 414 -31.70 -22.16 -14.01
N THR A 415 -32.68 -22.38 -14.89
CA THR A 415 -33.36 -21.29 -15.58
C THR A 415 -34.29 -20.59 -14.60
N VAL A 416 -34.13 -19.27 -14.48
CA VAL A 416 -34.92 -18.39 -13.58
C VAL A 416 -36.43 -18.45 -13.89
N SER A 417 -36.80 -19.01 -15.05
CA SER A 417 -38.19 -19.23 -15.47
C SER A 417 -38.92 -20.33 -14.70
N SER A 418 -38.25 -21.25 -13.99
CA SER A 418 -38.93 -22.35 -13.27
C SER A 418 -39.44 -21.99 -11.86
N ILE A 419 -39.23 -20.77 -11.39
CA ILE A 419 -39.54 -20.38 -9.99
C ILE A 419 -40.91 -19.67 -9.86
N MET A 420 -41.62 -19.38 -10.96
CA MET A 420 -42.84 -18.54 -10.89
C MET A 420 -44.19 -19.20 -11.18
N ASP A 421 -44.28 -20.50 -11.49
CA ASP A 421 -45.59 -21.13 -11.79
C ASP A 421 -45.83 -22.42 -10.97
N ASN A 422 -46.42 -22.29 -9.78
CA ASN A 422 -47.50 -23.16 -9.23
C ASN A 422 -47.70 -23.00 -7.71
N PRO A 423 -48.82 -22.42 -7.23
CA PRO A 423 -49.24 -22.53 -5.84
C PRO A 423 -50.53 -23.36 -5.75
N SER A 424 -50.44 -24.69 -5.90
CA SER A 424 -51.45 -25.66 -5.43
C SER A 424 -51.06 -27.09 -5.82
N ALA A 425 -50.51 -27.85 -4.88
CA ALA A 425 -50.58 -29.31 -4.90
C ALA A 425 -50.39 -29.81 -3.46
N GLY A 426 -51.28 -30.72 -3.05
CA GLY A 426 -51.52 -31.10 -1.68
C GLY A 426 -50.47 -32.04 -1.06
N LEU A 427 -50.55 -32.13 0.26
CA LEU A 427 -49.86 -33.09 1.11
C LEU A 427 -50.12 -34.54 0.64
N PRO A 428 -49.09 -35.40 0.57
CA PRO A 428 -49.29 -36.81 0.28
C PRO A 428 -49.69 -37.56 1.56
N THR A 429 -50.81 -38.29 1.47
CA THR A 429 -51.23 -39.32 2.43
C THR A 429 -50.44 -40.62 2.23
N PRO A 430 -50.35 -41.49 3.26
CA PRO A 430 -49.52 -42.69 3.21
C PRO A 430 -50.21 -43.82 2.44
N VAL A 431 -49.40 -44.56 1.67
CA VAL A 431 -49.79 -45.74 0.87
C VAL A 431 -49.85 -46.99 1.76
N PRO A 432 -50.83 -47.91 1.57
CA PRO A 432 -51.01 -49.08 2.41
C PRO A 432 -50.10 -50.25 2.01
N SER A 433 -49.76 -51.08 3.01
CA SER A 433 -48.99 -52.31 2.86
C SER A 433 -49.83 -53.41 2.19
N THR A 434 -49.34 -53.94 1.08
CA THR A 434 -49.75 -55.25 0.56
C THR A 434 -48.62 -56.23 0.82
N GLY A 435 -48.93 -57.26 1.61
CA GLY A 435 -48.13 -58.46 1.71
C GLY A 435 -48.49 -59.44 0.60
N ASP A 436 -47.49 -60.24 0.24
CA ASP A 436 -47.54 -61.58 -0.34
C ASP A 436 -46.26 -62.23 0.23
N GLY A 437 -46.22 -63.44 0.77
CA GLY A 437 -46.93 -64.64 0.37
C GLY A 437 -45.86 -65.68 0.02
N ASP A 438 -45.60 -66.57 0.97
CA ASP A 438 -45.04 -67.93 0.91
C ASP A 438 -44.12 -68.39 -0.24
N GLU A 439 -42.94 -68.90 0.13
CA GLU A 439 -42.42 -70.17 -0.43
C GLU A 439 -41.48 -70.88 0.57
N GLN A 440 -41.92 -72.09 0.98
CA GLN A 440 -41.26 -73.19 1.71
C GLN A 440 -41.17 -73.17 3.25
#